data_AF-A0A1X0UP56-F1
#
_entry.id   AF-A0A1X0UP56-F1
#
_cell.length_a   1.000
_cell.length_b   1.000
_cell.length_c   1.000
_cell.angle_alpha   90.00
_cell.angle_beta   90.00
_cell.angle_gamma   90.00
#
_symmetry.space_group_name_H-M   'P 1'
#
loop_
_entity.id
_entity.type
_entity.pdbx_description
1 polymer ?
#
loop_
_entity_poly.entity_id
_entity_poly.type
_entity_poly.pdbx_seq_one_letter_code
_entity_poly.pdbx_strand_id
1 'polypeptide(L)'
;MTTLRQDHDVLLLDLDGTVYQGKRPIVGAVEALGRGTERQFFVTNNASRSPTDVAVHLRELGFETSEDFVVTSAQVAARMLADRVEPGSSVVVVGTDSLEAEITQVGLVPVRTADASVRAVVQGHSVATNWSSLAEATFAIRAGALWVATNVDATLPTERGLAPGNGSMVAAVRWATGVEPLVAGKPAAPIMHDAIRSSSAKRPLVVGDRLDTDIAGANAADIPSLLVLTGVSTALDAVRAVPSERPTHIGFDLEALNRPPAESAVGPKPGWSIHVDHGVLTVTHDGTSEVDALDGLLAAAHAVWGSPSEATANWDTISIVGDGVDSLRERLAP
;
A
#
# COMPACT_ATOMS: atom_id res chain seq x y z
N MET A 1 12.19 -19.60 -19.25
CA MET A 1 12.03 -19.74 -17.80
C MET A 1 10.73 -19.08 -17.41
N THR A 2 10.04 -19.56 -16.37
CA THR A 2 8.82 -18.93 -15.86
C THR A 2 9.17 -17.58 -15.20
N THR A 3 8.34 -16.57 -15.40
CA THR A 3 8.49 -15.26 -14.76
C THR A 3 7.68 -15.19 -13.48
N LEU A 4 8.03 -14.28 -12.56
CA LEU A 4 7.32 -14.08 -11.29
C LEU A 4 5.81 -13.99 -11.48
N ARG A 5 5.34 -13.17 -12.43
CA ARG A 5 3.89 -13.01 -12.66
C ARG A 5 3.18 -14.30 -13.08
N GLN A 6 3.87 -15.24 -13.72
CA GLN A 6 3.24 -16.48 -14.19
C GLN A 6 2.87 -17.43 -13.05
N ASP A 7 3.46 -17.23 -11.86
CA ASP A 7 3.09 -17.99 -10.65
C ASP A 7 1.76 -17.49 -10.04
N HIS A 8 1.27 -16.33 -10.48
CA HIS A 8 0.11 -15.64 -9.93
C HIS A 8 -1.02 -15.50 -10.95
N ASP A 9 -2.28 -15.57 -10.50
CA ASP A 9 -3.45 -15.39 -11.36
C ASP A 9 -4.01 -13.96 -11.34
N VAL A 10 -3.65 -13.20 -10.31
CA VAL A 10 -4.06 -11.81 -10.10
C VAL A 10 -2.91 -11.00 -9.50
N LEU A 11 -2.68 -9.80 -10.03
CA LEU A 11 -1.85 -8.78 -9.40
C LEU A 11 -2.75 -7.75 -8.71
N LEU A 12 -2.45 -7.45 -7.46
CA LEU A 12 -3.06 -6.36 -6.69
C LEU A 12 -2.05 -5.21 -6.64
N LEU A 13 -2.22 -4.25 -7.55
CA LEU A 13 -1.25 -3.19 -7.83
C LEU A 13 -1.61 -1.92 -7.05
N ASP A 14 -0.71 -1.44 -6.20
CA ASP A 14 -0.79 -0.05 -5.74
C ASP A 14 -0.65 0.92 -6.92
N LEU A 15 -1.08 2.18 -6.73
CA LEU A 15 -1.05 3.21 -7.75
C LEU A 15 0.11 4.20 -7.59
N ASP A 16 0.07 5.02 -6.55
CA ASP A 16 0.93 6.19 -6.37
C ASP A 16 2.30 5.76 -5.83
N GLY A 17 3.32 5.76 -6.70
CA GLY A 17 4.67 5.28 -6.37
C GLY A 17 4.99 3.93 -7.00
N THR A 18 3.98 3.18 -7.42
CA THR A 18 4.12 1.86 -8.05
C THR A 18 3.81 1.89 -9.55
N VAL A 19 2.64 2.41 -9.94
CA VAL A 19 2.18 2.47 -11.34
C VAL A 19 2.44 3.85 -11.93
N TYR A 20 2.20 4.90 -11.17
CA TYR A 20 2.43 6.29 -11.58
C TYR A 20 2.92 7.17 -10.43
N GLN A 21 3.45 8.33 -10.75
CA GLN A 21 3.75 9.39 -9.80
C GLN A 21 3.18 10.72 -10.29
N GLY A 22 2.14 11.20 -9.61
CA GLY A 22 1.41 12.40 -10.03
C GLY A 22 0.75 12.20 -11.41
N LYS A 23 1.22 12.93 -12.43
CA LYS A 23 0.66 12.89 -13.80
C LYS A 23 1.49 12.06 -14.78
N ARG A 24 2.49 11.30 -14.29
CA ARG A 24 3.42 10.55 -15.15
C ARG A 24 3.43 9.08 -14.73
N PRO A 25 3.42 8.12 -15.67
CA PRO A 25 3.64 6.74 -15.32
C PRO A 25 5.05 6.57 -14.75
N ILE A 26 5.23 5.61 -13.85
CA ILE A 26 6.56 5.16 -13.45
C ILE A 26 7.27 4.64 -14.72
N VAL A 27 8.56 4.93 -14.84
CA VAL A 27 9.34 4.54 -16.02
C VAL A 27 9.29 3.02 -16.18
N GLY A 28 8.94 2.55 -17.38
CA GLY A 28 8.79 1.12 -17.68
C GLY A 28 7.49 0.47 -17.19
N ALA A 29 6.66 1.13 -16.38
CA ALA A 29 5.46 0.52 -15.79
C ALA A 29 4.45 0.01 -16.83
N VAL A 30 4.14 0.85 -17.83
CA VAL A 30 3.20 0.49 -18.92
C VAL A 30 3.69 -0.74 -19.69
N GLU A 31 4.97 -0.75 -20.06
CA GLU A 31 5.58 -1.87 -20.79
C GLU A 31 5.63 -3.13 -19.92
N ALA A 32 6.05 -3.00 -18.67
CA ALA A 32 6.16 -4.12 -17.75
C ALA A 32 4.78 -4.78 -17.55
N LEU A 33 3.73 -4.02 -17.27
CA LEU A 33 2.38 -4.56 -17.06
C LEU A 33 1.75 -5.09 -18.36
N GLY A 34 1.99 -4.44 -19.51
CA GLY A 34 1.44 -4.84 -20.81
C GLY A 34 1.92 -6.21 -21.33
N ARG A 35 2.99 -6.78 -20.76
CA ARG A 35 3.49 -8.12 -21.12
C ARG A 35 2.73 -9.27 -20.43
N GLY A 36 1.81 -8.96 -19.52
CA GLY A 36 1.11 -9.93 -18.67
C GLY A 36 -0.18 -10.45 -19.29
N THR A 37 -0.66 -11.58 -18.77
CA THR A 37 -1.99 -12.13 -19.08
C THR A 37 -2.82 -12.40 -17.82
N GLU A 38 -2.18 -12.31 -16.66
CA GLU A 38 -2.82 -12.27 -15.36
C GLU A 38 -3.73 -11.06 -15.22
N ARG A 39 -4.78 -11.17 -14.40
CA ARG A 39 -5.69 -10.05 -14.17
C ARG A 39 -5.03 -9.02 -13.26
N GLN A 40 -5.15 -7.75 -13.62
CA GLN A 40 -4.53 -6.65 -12.89
C GLN A 40 -5.63 -5.84 -12.20
N PHE A 41 -5.61 -5.83 -10.87
CA PHE A 41 -6.52 -5.01 -10.07
C PHE A 41 -5.71 -3.86 -9.45
N PHE A 42 -6.15 -2.64 -9.70
CA PHE A 42 -5.54 -1.42 -9.21
C PHE A 42 -6.18 -1.03 -7.88
N VAL A 43 -5.40 -1.09 -6.81
CA VAL A 43 -5.86 -0.95 -5.43
C VAL A 43 -5.35 0.34 -4.82
N THR A 44 -6.25 1.28 -4.52
CA THR A 44 -5.88 2.60 -3.98
C THR A 44 -6.55 2.90 -2.65
N ASN A 45 -5.76 3.50 -1.74
CA ASN A 45 -6.27 4.05 -0.50
C ASN A 45 -6.98 5.40 -0.67
N ASN A 46 -6.87 6.02 -1.85
CA ASN A 46 -7.48 7.31 -2.10
C ASN A 46 -9.00 7.18 -2.34
N ALA A 47 -9.80 7.72 -1.42
CA ALA A 47 -11.26 7.72 -1.48
C ALA A 47 -11.87 8.97 -2.14
N SER A 48 -11.04 9.87 -2.70
CA SER A 48 -11.52 11.14 -3.24
C SER A 48 -12.04 11.06 -4.68
N ARG A 49 -11.65 10.02 -5.43
CA ARG A 49 -12.01 9.79 -6.83
C ARG A 49 -12.87 8.53 -6.96
N SER A 50 -13.78 8.54 -7.93
CA SER A 50 -14.54 7.33 -8.26
C SER A 50 -13.63 6.28 -8.95
N PRO A 51 -14.01 5.00 -8.92
CA PRO A 51 -13.33 3.95 -9.70
C PRO A 51 -13.24 4.29 -11.19
N THR A 52 -14.29 4.90 -11.75
CA THR A 52 -14.35 5.38 -13.14
C THR A 52 -13.28 6.44 -13.40
N ASP A 53 -13.14 7.45 -12.53
CA ASP A 53 -12.15 8.52 -12.69
C ASP A 53 -10.73 7.97 -12.63
N VAL A 54 -10.47 7.00 -11.73
CA VAL A 54 -9.18 6.32 -11.63
C VAL A 54 -8.89 5.54 -12.92
N ALA A 55 -9.85 4.78 -13.44
CA ALA A 55 -9.69 4.03 -14.69
C ALA A 55 -9.50 4.93 -15.92
N VAL A 56 -10.17 6.09 -15.97
CA VAL A 56 -9.93 7.12 -17.00
C VAL A 56 -8.48 7.60 -16.91
N HIS A 57 -8.03 7.97 -15.72
CA HIS A 57 -6.68 8.47 -15.53
C HIS A 57 -5.61 7.44 -15.90
N LEU A 58 -5.77 6.18 -15.49
CA LEU A 58 -4.87 5.09 -15.87
C LEU A 58 -4.79 4.92 -17.40
N ARG A 59 -5.91 5.01 -18.12
CA ARG A 59 -5.92 4.97 -19.58
C ARG A 59 -5.23 6.16 -20.23
N GLU A 60 -5.36 7.37 -19.67
CA GLU A 60 -4.61 8.54 -20.13
C GLU A 60 -3.09 8.35 -20.00
N LEU A 61 -2.65 7.59 -19.00
CA LEU A 61 -1.25 7.25 -18.78
C LEU A 61 -0.76 6.06 -19.63
N GLY A 62 -1.65 5.40 -20.38
CA GLY A 62 -1.33 4.29 -21.29
C GLY A 62 -1.61 2.89 -20.74
N PHE A 63 -2.26 2.75 -19.58
CA PHE A 63 -2.65 1.44 -19.04
C PHE A 63 -4.00 0.98 -19.61
N GLU A 64 -4.11 -0.31 -19.94
CA GLU A 64 -5.37 -0.91 -20.39
C GLU A 64 -6.17 -1.42 -19.18
N THR A 65 -7.23 -0.69 -18.80
CA THR A 65 -8.07 -1.05 -17.64
C THR A 65 -9.50 -0.48 -17.73
N SER A 66 -10.39 -0.97 -16.88
CA SER A 66 -11.74 -0.44 -16.65
C SER A 66 -12.01 -0.27 -15.16
N GLU A 67 -13.13 0.37 -14.80
CA GLU A 67 -13.54 0.55 -13.41
C GLU A 67 -13.75 -0.76 -12.64
N ASP A 68 -14.08 -1.86 -13.34
CA ASP A 68 -14.23 -3.20 -12.75
C ASP A 68 -12.91 -3.74 -12.16
N PHE A 69 -11.78 -3.21 -12.63
CA PHE A 69 -10.43 -3.56 -12.18
C PHE A 69 -9.86 -2.55 -11.20
N VAL A 70 -10.66 -1.61 -10.70
CA VAL A 70 -10.24 -0.63 -9.70
C VAL A 70 -10.93 -0.94 -8.37
N VAL A 71 -10.12 -1.06 -7.31
CA VAL A 71 -10.58 -1.22 -5.93
C VAL A 71 -10.15 0.00 -5.14
N THR A 72 -11.12 0.78 -4.67
CA THR A 72 -10.86 1.96 -3.83
C THR A 72 -11.23 1.68 -2.38
N SER A 73 -10.54 2.35 -1.45
CA SER A 73 -10.91 2.31 -0.04
C SER A 73 -12.32 2.86 0.23
N ALA A 74 -12.88 3.70 -0.65
CA ALA A 74 -14.26 4.18 -0.56
C ALA A 74 -15.27 3.04 -0.76
N GLN A 75 -15.09 2.23 -1.81
CA GLN A 75 -15.91 1.05 -2.09
C GLN A 75 -15.86 0.05 -0.92
N VAL A 76 -14.66 -0.19 -0.37
CA VAL A 76 -14.49 -1.11 0.75
C VAL A 76 -15.14 -0.58 2.02
N ALA A 77 -15.00 0.72 2.33
CA ALA A 77 -15.66 1.34 3.47
C ALA A 77 -17.19 1.25 3.36
N ALA A 78 -17.75 1.49 2.17
CA ALA A 78 -19.18 1.36 1.91
C ALA A 78 -19.67 -0.08 2.14
N ARG A 79 -18.98 -1.08 1.59
CA ARG A 79 -19.31 -2.50 1.82
C ARG A 79 -19.20 -2.89 3.29
N MET A 80 -18.16 -2.44 3.99
CA MET A 80 -17.99 -2.70 5.42
C MET A 80 -19.16 -2.17 6.26
N LEU A 81 -19.70 -1.00 5.90
CA LEU A 81 -20.88 -0.45 6.54
C LEU A 81 -22.13 -1.26 6.20
N ALA A 82 -22.36 -1.57 4.93
CA ALA A 82 -23.51 -2.35 4.49
C ALA A 82 -23.59 -3.75 5.15
N ASP A 83 -22.44 -4.37 5.44
CA ASP A 83 -22.36 -5.63 6.17
C ASP A 83 -22.72 -5.51 7.68
N ARG A 84 -22.80 -4.28 8.23
CA ARG A 84 -22.88 -4.02 9.68
C ARG A 84 -24.07 -3.17 10.10
N VAL A 85 -24.79 -2.56 9.17
CA VAL A 85 -25.99 -1.77 9.44
C VAL A 85 -27.14 -2.24 8.56
N GLU A 86 -28.37 -1.96 8.98
CA GLU A 86 -29.55 -2.33 8.22
C GLU A 86 -29.60 -1.60 6.86
N PRO A 87 -30.06 -2.25 5.78
CA PRO A 87 -30.30 -1.60 4.50
C PRO A 87 -31.14 -0.32 4.65
N GLY A 88 -30.79 0.73 3.91
CA GLY A 88 -31.45 2.03 3.99
C GLY A 88 -31.08 2.87 5.22
N SER A 89 -30.14 2.43 6.07
CA SER A 89 -29.66 3.23 7.20
C SER A 89 -28.97 4.52 6.74
N SER A 90 -29.18 5.60 7.50
CA SER A 90 -28.51 6.88 7.29
C SER A 90 -27.03 6.82 7.72
N VAL A 91 -26.14 7.32 6.85
CA VAL A 91 -24.69 7.36 7.06
C VAL A 91 -24.19 8.79 6.90
N VAL A 92 -23.57 9.35 7.94
CA VAL A 92 -22.90 10.66 7.81
C VAL A 92 -21.63 10.50 6.99
N VAL A 93 -21.52 11.27 5.91
CA VAL A 93 -20.36 11.24 5.00
C VAL A 93 -19.48 12.46 5.21
N VAL A 94 -18.29 12.23 5.80
CA VAL A 94 -17.19 13.20 5.81
C VAL A 94 -16.26 12.86 4.66
N GLY A 95 -16.40 13.55 3.53
CA GLY A 95 -15.64 13.23 2.32
C GLY A 95 -16.23 13.87 1.07
N THR A 96 -15.81 13.39 -0.10
CA THR A 96 -16.30 13.88 -1.41
C THR A 96 -17.68 13.32 -1.76
N ASP A 97 -18.30 13.85 -2.80
CA ASP A 97 -19.56 13.33 -3.37
C ASP A 97 -19.36 11.92 -3.95
N SER A 98 -18.14 11.60 -4.41
CA SER A 98 -17.79 10.23 -4.83
C SER A 98 -17.97 9.24 -3.68
N LEU A 99 -17.59 9.60 -2.44
CA LEU A 99 -17.81 8.75 -1.28
C LEU A 99 -19.30 8.60 -0.94
N GLU A 100 -20.13 9.63 -1.15
CA GLU A 100 -21.59 9.51 -1.00
C GLU A 100 -22.21 8.56 -2.03
N ALA A 101 -21.70 8.59 -3.26
CA ALA A 101 -22.15 7.71 -4.32
C ALA A 101 -21.89 6.23 -3.95
N GLU A 102 -20.72 5.92 -3.40
CA GLU A 102 -20.39 4.55 -2.93
C GLU A 102 -21.34 4.07 -1.82
N ILE A 103 -21.71 4.94 -0.88
CA ILE A 103 -22.72 4.62 0.16
C ILE A 103 -24.09 4.34 -0.47
N THR A 104 -24.49 5.13 -1.47
CA THR A 104 -25.75 4.93 -2.18
C THR A 104 -25.76 3.61 -2.95
N GLN A 105 -24.65 3.26 -3.61
CA GLN A 105 -24.51 2.04 -4.40
C GLN A 105 -24.69 0.76 -3.57
N VAL A 106 -24.31 0.77 -2.30
CA VAL A 106 -24.52 -0.36 -1.38
C VAL A 106 -25.89 -0.35 -0.68
N GLY A 107 -26.81 0.53 -1.10
CA GLY A 107 -28.18 0.60 -0.58
C GLY A 107 -28.33 1.31 0.76
N LEU A 108 -27.35 2.14 1.15
CA LEU A 108 -27.41 3.00 2.32
C LEU A 108 -27.75 4.45 1.92
N VAL A 109 -28.14 5.29 2.89
CA VAL A 109 -28.56 6.67 2.63
C VAL A 109 -27.47 7.64 3.10
N PRO A 110 -26.68 8.26 2.20
CA PRO A 110 -25.71 9.25 2.61
C PRO A 110 -26.39 10.53 3.09
N VAL A 111 -25.91 11.07 4.20
CA VAL A 111 -26.32 12.36 4.76
C VAL A 111 -25.09 13.16 5.17
N ARG A 112 -25.22 14.50 5.29
CA ARG A 112 -24.13 15.39 5.74
C ARG A 112 -24.24 15.83 7.19
N THR A 113 -25.41 15.64 7.80
CA THR A 113 -25.72 16.08 9.16
C THR A 113 -26.18 14.90 10.02
N ALA A 114 -25.83 14.94 11.29
CA ALA A 114 -26.25 13.95 12.26
C ALA A 114 -27.69 14.22 12.74
N ASP A 115 -28.46 13.14 12.85
CA ASP A 115 -29.71 13.10 13.60
C ASP A 115 -29.82 11.76 14.34
N ALA A 116 -30.92 11.54 15.06
CA ALA A 116 -31.13 10.33 15.85
C ALA A 116 -31.27 9.04 15.00
N SER A 117 -31.47 9.15 13.68
CA SER A 117 -31.58 8.02 12.75
C SER A 117 -30.24 7.53 12.22
N VAL A 118 -29.18 8.34 12.34
CA VAL A 118 -27.84 7.99 11.84
C VAL A 118 -27.30 6.76 12.55
N ARG A 119 -26.89 5.77 11.76
CA ARG A 119 -26.33 4.51 12.27
C ARG A 119 -24.83 4.39 12.08
N ALA A 120 -24.27 5.16 11.16
CA ALA A 120 -22.85 5.12 10.86
C ALA A 120 -22.28 6.45 10.39
N VAL A 121 -20.96 6.56 10.45
CA VAL A 121 -20.13 7.61 9.88
C VAL A 121 -19.10 6.96 8.96
N VAL A 122 -18.98 7.47 7.74
CA VAL A 122 -17.85 7.17 6.85
C VAL A 122 -16.99 8.42 6.68
N GLN A 123 -15.68 8.26 6.81
CA GLN A 123 -14.72 9.36 6.72
C GLN A 123 -13.60 9.08 5.71
N GLY A 124 -13.57 9.88 4.65
CA GLY A 124 -12.50 9.88 3.65
C GLY A 124 -11.97 11.29 3.36
N HIS A 125 -10.86 11.34 2.62
CA HIS A 125 -10.21 12.61 2.32
C HIS A 125 -11.08 13.51 1.44
N SER A 126 -11.21 14.78 1.84
CA SER A 126 -11.74 15.86 1.01
C SER A 126 -11.11 17.19 1.41
N VAL A 127 -10.65 17.97 0.45
CA VAL A 127 -10.10 19.32 0.67
C VAL A 127 -11.16 20.32 1.18
N ALA A 128 -12.45 20.01 1.00
CA ALA A 128 -13.55 20.83 1.49
C ALA A 128 -13.94 20.51 2.95
N THR A 129 -13.35 19.46 3.55
CA THR A 129 -13.59 19.08 4.94
C THR A 129 -13.26 20.25 5.86
N ASN A 130 -14.22 20.62 6.69
CA ASN A 130 -14.11 21.74 7.61
C ASN A 130 -14.60 21.35 9.01
N TRP A 131 -14.54 22.31 9.94
CA TRP A 131 -14.95 22.10 11.33
C TRP A 131 -16.38 21.55 11.45
N SER A 132 -17.33 22.08 10.68
CA SER A 132 -18.73 21.65 10.75
C SER A 132 -18.89 20.19 10.33
N SER A 133 -18.20 19.75 9.28
CA SER A 133 -18.22 18.34 8.87
C SER A 133 -17.69 17.40 9.97
N LEU A 134 -16.62 17.80 10.66
CA LEU A 134 -16.05 17.02 11.77
C LEU A 134 -16.96 17.03 13.01
N ALA A 135 -17.68 18.13 13.23
CA ALA A 135 -18.66 18.25 14.33
C ALA A 135 -19.83 17.27 14.13
N GLU A 136 -20.40 17.19 12.92
CA GLU A 136 -21.49 16.26 12.60
C GLU A 136 -21.07 14.79 12.81
N ALA A 137 -19.87 14.42 12.34
CA ALA A 137 -19.31 13.10 12.63
C ALA A 137 -19.16 12.85 14.15
N THR A 138 -18.65 13.84 14.89
CA THR A 138 -18.47 13.75 16.34
C THR A 138 -19.80 13.53 17.07
N PHE A 139 -20.87 14.23 16.66
CA PHE A 139 -22.20 14.05 17.25
C PHE A 139 -22.76 12.65 16.99
N ALA A 140 -22.69 12.18 15.74
CA ALA A 140 -23.13 10.82 15.40
C ALA A 140 -22.34 9.74 16.16
N ILE A 141 -21.02 9.85 16.23
CA ILE A 141 -20.15 8.89 16.92
C ILE A 141 -20.46 8.85 18.42
N ARG A 142 -20.63 10.01 19.06
CA ARG A 142 -21.03 10.08 20.47
C ARG A 142 -22.41 9.49 20.76
N ALA A 143 -23.31 9.54 19.78
CA ALA A 143 -24.61 8.89 19.86
C ALA A 143 -24.55 7.37 19.60
N GLY A 144 -23.36 6.81 19.35
CA GLY A 144 -23.13 5.38 19.17
C GLY A 144 -23.11 4.90 17.72
N ALA A 145 -23.02 5.82 16.75
CA ALA A 145 -22.87 5.45 15.34
C ALA A 145 -21.56 4.69 15.09
N LEU A 146 -21.61 3.66 14.25
CA LEU A 146 -20.43 2.94 13.80
C LEU A 146 -19.54 3.87 12.98
N TRP A 147 -18.24 3.88 13.22
CA TRP A 147 -17.31 4.74 12.49
C TRP A 147 -16.35 3.94 11.62
N VAL A 148 -16.33 4.25 10.32
CA VAL A 148 -15.39 3.69 9.34
C VAL A 148 -14.60 4.82 8.70
N ALA A 149 -13.27 4.70 8.68
CA ALA A 149 -12.38 5.59 7.95
C ALA A 149 -11.84 4.87 6.70
N THR A 150 -11.77 5.57 5.56
CA THR A 150 -11.27 4.98 4.31
C THR A 150 -9.77 4.69 4.38
N ASN A 151 -9.00 5.56 5.03
CA ASN A 151 -7.59 5.33 5.38
C ASN A 151 -7.22 6.22 6.57
N VAL A 152 -6.04 5.98 7.15
CA VAL A 152 -5.49 6.78 8.26
C VAL A 152 -4.15 7.41 7.92
N ASP A 153 -3.90 7.67 6.62
CA ASP A 153 -2.67 8.31 6.15
C ASP A 153 -2.55 9.72 6.74
N ALA A 154 -1.47 9.97 7.49
CA ALA A 154 -1.27 11.24 8.19
C ALA A 154 -1.10 12.42 7.21
N THR A 155 -0.43 12.18 6.08
CA THR A 155 -0.09 13.18 5.07
C THR A 155 -0.56 12.80 3.68
N LEU A 156 -0.77 13.79 2.83
CA LEU A 156 -1.04 13.65 1.40
C LEU A 156 0.04 14.41 0.60
N PRO A 157 0.75 13.75 -0.32
CA PRO A 157 1.71 14.43 -1.21
C PRO A 157 1.02 15.43 -2.15
N THR A 158 1.60 16.63 -2.28
CA THR A 158 1.17 17.65 -3.24
C THR A 158 2.38 18.32 -3.91
N GLU A 159 2.16 19.11 -4.96
CA GLU A 159 3.22 19.91 -5.59
C GLU A 159 3.92 20.87 -4.62
N ARG A 160 3.25 21.27 -3.53
CA ARG A 160 3.80 22.18 -2.51
C ARG A 160 4.51 21.45 -1.37
N GLY A 161 4.54 20.12 -1.39
CA GLY A 161 5.02 19.27 -0.30
C GLY A 161 3.90 18.48 0.37
N LEU A 162 4.17 17.98 1.59
CA LEU A 162 3.24 17.14 2.35
C LEU A 162 2.14 18.01 3.00
N ALA A 163 0.90 17.78 2.61
CA ALA A 163 -0.29 18.37 3.22
C ALA A 163 -0.95 17.40 4.21
N PRO A 164 -1.88 17.85 5.08
CA PRO A 164 -2.65 16.93 5.93
C PRO A 164 -3.45 15.91 5.12
N GLY A 165 -3.30 14.63 5.44
CA GLY A 165 -4.07 13.52 4.88
C GLY A 165 -5.36 13.24 5.68
N ASN A 166 -6.10 12.19 5.30
CA ASN A 166 -7.32 11.81 6.00
C ASN A 166 -7.06 11.42 7.46
N GLY A 167 -5.94 10.74 7.74
CA GLY A 167 -5.52 10.35 9.08
C GLY A 167 -5.39 11.53 10.04
N SER A 168 -4.93 12.69 9.55
CA SER A 168 -4.90 13.92 10.35
C SER A 168 -6.30 14.39 10.75
N MET A 169 -7.29 14.29 9.85
CA MET A 169 -8.68 14.62 10.15
C MET A 169 -9.34 13.57 11.05
N VAL A 170 -9.01 12.29 10.86
CA VAL A 170 -9.44 11.18 11.72
C VAL A 170 -8.91 11.39 13.13
N ALA A 171 -7.65 11.81 13.30
CA ALA A 171 -7.07 12.09 14.61
C ALA A 171 -7.82 13.18 15.38
N ALA A 172 -8.31 14.23 14.69
CA ALA A 172 -9.13 15.26 15.32
C ALA A 172 -10.45 14.68 15.88
N VAL A 173 -11.14 13.82 15.12
CA VAL A 173 -12.38 13.17 15.55
C VAL A 173 -12.12 12.14 16.66
N ARG A 174 -11.03 11.35 16.57
CA ARG A 174 -10.58 10.41 17.62
C ARG A 174 -10.37 11.15 18.93
N TRP A 175 -9.64 12.26 18.90
CA TRP A 175 -9.37 13.08 20.08
C TRP A 175 -10.66 13.67 20.66
N ALA A 176 -11.56 14.15 19.81
CA ALA A 176 -12.82 14.72 20.25
C ALA A 176 -13.74 13.67 20.89
N THR A 177 -13.77 12.44 20.38
CA THR A 177 -14.75 11.39 20.75
C THR A 177 -14.22 10.36 21.74
N GLY A 178 -12.91 10.09 21.76
CA GLY A 178 -12.29 8.95 22.45
C GLY A 178 -12.53 7.60 21.77
N VAL A 179 -13.07 7.58 20.54
CA VAL A 179 -13.43 6.37 19.79
C VAL A 179 -12.42 6.14 18.67
N GLU A 180 -12.22 4.87 18.31
CA GLU A 180 -11.39 4.45 17.17
C GLU A 180 -12.25 4.04 15.98
N PRO A 181 -11.93 4.45 14.73
CA PRO A 181 -12.62 3.96 13.56
C PRO A 181 -12.20 2.54 13.21
N LEU A 182 -13.08 1.80 12.53
CA LEU A 182 -12.64 0.72 11.66
C LEU A 182 -11.97 1.32 10.42
N VAL A 183 -10.83 0.76 10.00
CA VAL A 183 -10.10 1.25 8.82
C VAL A 183 -10.36 0.32 7.64
N ALA A 184 -10.80 0.88 6.51
CA ALA A 184 -11.11 0.12 5.30
C ALA A 184 -9.87 -0.13 4.43
N GLY A 185 -9.05 0.91 4.23
CA GLY A 185 -7.86 0.86 3.37
C GLY A 185 -6.63 0.23 4.03
N LYS A 186 -5.57 0.10 3.25
CA LYS A 186 -4.26 -0.45 3.63
C LYS A 186 -3.66 0.32 4.82
N PRO A 187 -2.96 -0.33 5.77
CA PRO A 187 -2.60 -1.76 5.81
C PRO A 187 -3.72 -2.68 6.30
N ALA A 188 -4.93 -2.17 6.56
CA ALA A 188 -5.98 -3.02 7.08
C ALA A 188 -6.34 -4.11 6.06
N ALA A 189 -6.45 -5.35 6.55
CA ALA A 189 -6.82 -6.52 5.75
C ALA A 189 -8.12 -6.37 4.90
N PRO A 190 -9.15 -5.56 5.28
CA PRO A 190 -10.40 -5.49 4.51
C PRO A 190 -10.22 -5.17 3.02
N ILE A 191 -9.36 -4.22 2.63
CA ILE A 191 -9.19 -3.89 1.21
C ILE A 191 -8.50 -5.01 0.42
N MET A 192 -7.55 -5.70 1.04
CA MET A 192 -6.90 -6.86 0.42
C MET A 192 -7.89 -8.01 0.27
N HIS A 193 -8.62 -8.35 1.33
CA HIS A 193 -9.65 -9.40 1.30
C HIS A 193 -10.76 -9.10 0.29
N ASP A 194 -11.17 -7.83 0.20
CA ASP A 194 -12.18 -7.41 -0.75
C ASP A 194 -11.67 -7.49 -2.19
N ALA A 195 -10.43 -7.09 -2.46
CA ALA A 195 -9.80 -7.24 -3.77
C ALA A 195 -9.66 -8.72 -4.17
N ILE A 196 -9.28 -9.61 -3.25
CA ILE A 196 -9.22 -11.06 -3.49
C ILE A 196 -10.60 -11.63 -3.80
N ARG A 197 -11.61 -11.25 -3.01
CA ARG A 197 -12.98 -11.72 -3.19
C ARG A 197 -13.56 -11.26 -4.52
N SER A 198 -13.42 -9.97 -4.83
CA SER A 198 -13.93 -9.37 -6.06
C SER A 198 -13.22 -9.93 -7.29
N SER A 199 -11.91 -10.19 -7.18
CA SER A 199 -11.15 -10.83 -8.26
C SER A 199 -11.31 -12.35 -8.30
N SER A 200 -11.86 -13.01 -7.28
CA SER A 200 -11.81 -14.47 -7.15
C SER A 200 -10.39 -15.03 -7.27
N ALA A 201 -9.38 -14.28 -6.79
CA ALA A 201 -7.98 -14.68 -6.89
C ALA A 201 -7.70 -15.96 -6.09
N LYS A 202 -6.90 -16.86 -6.66
CA LYS A 202 -6.41 -18.07 -5.97
C LYS A 202 -4.95 -17.98 -5.59
N ARG A 203 -4.16 -17.23 -6.35
CA ARG A 203 -2.73 -16.97 -6.13
C ARG A 203 -2.46 -15.48 -6.37
N PRO A 204 -3.02 -14.58 -5.55
CA PRO A 204 -2.75 -13.15 -5.69
C PRO A 204 -1.29 -12.82 -5.36
N LEU A 205 -0.77 -11.75 -5.96
CA LEU A 205 0.48 -11.08 -5.57
C LEU A 205 0.18 -9.61 -5.33
N VAL A 206 0.49 -9.10 -4.14
CA VAL A 206 0.44 -7.67 -3.87
C VAL A 206 1.70 -7.02 -4.43
N VAL A 207 1.57 -5.90 -5.14
CA VAL A 207 2.70 -5.12 -5.65
C VAL A 207 2.53 -3.69 -5.17
N GLY A 208 3.53 -3.16 -4.48
CA GLY A 208 3.47 -1.81 -3.92
C GLY A 208 4.84 -1.26 -3.57
N ASP A 209 4.89 0.01 -3.20
CA ASP A 209 6.12 0.72 -2.82
C ASP A 209 6.16 1.09 -1.33
N ARG A 210 5.11 0.77 -0.56
CA ARG A 210 5.01 1.11 0.87
C ARG A 210 5.01 -0.12 1.77
N LEU A 211 6.00 -0.19 2.65
CA LEU A 211 6.14 -1.22 3.68
C LEU A 211 4.96 -1.21 4.66
N ASP A 212 4.62 -0.03 5.17
CA ASP A 212 3.61 0.19 6.22
C ASP A 212 2.15 0.10 5.73
N THR A 213 1.92 0.02 4.43
CA THR A 213 0.58 -0.14 3.83
C THR A 213 0.47 -1.39 2.97
N ASP A 214 1.25 -1.48 1.90
CA ASP A 214 1.08 -2.53 0.88
C ASP A 214 1.58 -3.86 1.39
N ILE A 215 2.82 -3.86 1.88
CA ILE A 215 3.49 -5.06 2.36
C ILE A 215 2.88 -5.51 3.69
N ALA A 216 2.65 -4.58 4.62
CA ALA A 216 1.94 -4.86 5.86
C ALA A 216 0.52 -5.43 5.60
N GLY A 217 -0.19 -4.87 4.63
CA GLY A 217 -1.51 -5.38 4.22
C GLY A 217 -1.44 -6.77 3.60
N ALA A 218 -0.44 -7.04 2.76
CA ALA A 218 -0.22 -8.36 2.16
C ALA A 218 0.07 -9.43 3.23
N ASN A 219 0.96 -9.11 4.18
CA ASN A 219 1.32 -9.99 5.28
C ASN A 219 0.15 -10.24 6.24
N ALA A 220 -0.65 -9.20 6.54
CA ALA A 220 -1.85 -9.34 7.36
C ALA A 220 -2.92 -10.24 6.70
N ALA A 221 -2.89 -10.36 5.38
CA ALA A 221 -3.77 -11.22 4.59
C ALA A 221 -3.15 -12.57 4.21
N ASP A 222 -1.91 -12.85 4.64
CA ASP A 222 -1.13 -14.07 4.32
C ASP A 222 -0.93 -14.28 2.80
N ILE A 223 -0.56 -13.21 2.09
CA ILE A 223 -0.37 -13.18 0.62
C ILE A 223 1.06 -12.75 0.30
N PRO A 224 1.71 -13.35 -0.72
CA PRO A 224 3.01 -12.89 -1.16
C PRO A 224 2.96 -11.45 -1.68
N SER A 225 4.08 -10.76 -1.53
CA SER A 225 4.22 -9.37 -1.94
C SER A 225 5.52 -9.10 -2.69
N LEU A 226 5.45 -8.17 -3.65
CA LEU A 226 6.58 -7.56 -4.33
C LEU A 226 6.66 -6.09 -3.93
N LEU A 227 7.72 -5.72 -3.20
CA LEU A 227 8.08 -4.32 -2.96
C LEU A 227 8.84 -3.78 -4.16
N VAL A 228 8.36 -2.70 -4.77
CA VAL A 228 9.10 -1.92 -5.77
C VAL A 228 9.71 -0.67 -5.15
N LEU A 229 10.93 -0.31 -5.57
CA LEU A 229 11.69 0.81 -4.99
C LEU A 229 11.57 2.09 -5.83
N THR A 230 10.39 2.33 -6.38
CA THR A 230 10.05 3.50 -7.22
C THR A 230 9.32 4.61 -6.47
N GLY A 231 8.84 4.32 -5.25
CA GLY A 231 8.00 5.23 -4.47
C GLY A 231 8.61 5.58 -3.11
N VAL A 232 7.84 5.35 -2.04
CA VAL A 232 8.13 5.87 -0.70
C VAL A 232 9.20 5.07 0.03
N SER A 233 9.12 3.74 0.05
CA SER A 233 10.08 2.93 0.82
C SER A 233 11.41 2.84 0.10
N THR A 234 12.50 3.07 0.83
CA THR A 234 13.86 2.93 0.30
C THR A 234 14.38 1.50 0.43
N ALA A 235 15.50 1.21 -0.25
CA ALA A 235 16.21 -0.06 -0.06
C ALA A 235 16.63 -0.24 1.40
N LEU A 236 17.02 0.85 2.07
CA LEU A 236 17.40 0.84 3.48
C LEU A 236 16.22 0.50 4.39
N ASP A 237 15.05 1.08 4.13
CA ASP A 237 13.82 0.75 4.87
C ASP A 237 13.47 -0.73 4.72
N ALA A 238 13.62 -1.29 3.52
CA ALA A 238 13.37 -2.71 3.28
C ALA A 238 14.30 -3.60 4.12
N VAL A 239 15.59 -3.28 4.21
CA VAL A 239 16.52 -4.01 5.10
C VAL A 239 16.11 -3.89 6.57
N ARG A 240 15.60 -2.72 6.99
CA ARG A 240 15.16 -2.42 8.36
C ARG A 240 13.74 -2.89 8.68
N ALA A 241 13.00 -3.44 7.72
CA ALA A 241 11.59 -3.79 7.87
C ALA A 241 11.33 -4.69 9.08
N VAL A 242 10.36 -4.28 9.91
CA VAL A 242 9.86 -5.07 11.03
C VAL A 242 9.11 -6.31 10.51
N PRO A 243 8.92 -7.38 11.30
CA PRO A 243 8.33 -8.64 10.81
C PRO A 243 7.01 -8.49 10.04
N SER A 244 6.12 -7.58 10.46
CA SER A 244 4.85 -7.33 9.79
C SER A 244 4.99 -6.65 8.43
N GLU A 245 6.14 -6.06 8.10
CA GLU A 245 6.38 -5.24 6.92
C GLU A 245 7.38 -5.89 5.95
N ARG A 246 7.80 -7.14 6.18
CA ARG A 246 8.79 -7.80 5.33
C ARG A 246 8.16 -8.30 4.02
N PRO A 247 8.64 -7.86 2.85
CA PRO A 247 8.12 -8.35 1.57
C PRO A 247 8.67 -9.74 1.23
N THR A 248 7.94 -10.47 0.38
CA THR A 248 8.40 -11.76 -0.16
C THR A 248 9.46 -11.56 -1.25
N HIS A 249 9.22 -10.58 -2.11
CA HIS A 249 10.08 -10.18 -3.22
C HIS A 249 10.41 -8.69 -3.13
N ILE A 250 11.61 -8.30 -3.56
CA ILE A 250 12.01 -6.90 -3.75
C ILE A 250 12.48 -6.74 -5.19
N GLY A 251 12.07 -5.65 -5.84
CA GLY A 251 12.52 -5.26 -7.17
C GLY A 251 12.78 -3.75 -7.24
N PHE A 252 13.63 -3.31 -8.16
CA PHE A 252 13.81 -1.87 -8.36
C PHE A 252 12.58 -1.21 -8.98
N ASP A 253 11.84 -1.94 -9.80
CA ASP A 253 10.63 -1.49 -10.49
C ASP A 253 9.77 -2.70 -10.90
N LEU A 254 8.72 -2.46 -11.69
CA LEU A 254 7.78 -3.47 -12.15
C LEU A 254 8.39 -4.49 -13.13
N GLU A 255 9.61 -4.28 -13.66
CA GLU A 255 10.26 -5.27 -14.52
C GLU A 255 10.60 -6.55 -13.75
N ALA A 256 10.71 -6.50 -12.41
CA ALA A 256 10.85 -7.68 -11.57
C ALA A 256 9.73 -8.72 -11.79
N LEU A 257 8.53 -8.29 -12.20
CA LEU A 257 7.42 -9.19 -12.54
C LEU A 257 7.72 -10.05 -13.78
N ASN A 258 8.58 -9.55 -14.69
CA ASN A 258 8.96 -10.20 -15.95
C ASN A 258 10.25 -11.01 -15.85
N ARG A 259 10.82 -11.12 -14.64
CA ARG A 259 12.03 -11.89 -14.35
C ARG A 259 11.69 -13.19 -13.61
N PRO A 260 12.58 -14.19 -13.63
CA PRO A 260 12.45 -15.37 -12.78
C PRO A 260 12.22 -14.99 -11.30
N PRO A 261 11.32 -15.68 -10.56
CA PRO A 261 11.01 -15.36 -9.16
C PRO A 261 12.23 -15.32 -8.23
N ALA A 262 13.23 -16.17 -8.50
CA ALA A 262 14.45 -16.27 -7.72
C ALA A 262 15.35 -15.01 -7.80
N GLU A 263 15.19 -14.18 -8.83
CA GLU A 263 15.94 -12.93 -8.97
C GLU A 263 15.46 -11.88 -7.96
N SER A 264 14.17 -11.85 -7.63
CA SER A 264 13.58 -10.89 -6.69
C SER A 264 13.30 -11.45 -5.30
N ALA A 265 13.39 -12.77 -5.10
CA ALA A 265 13.11 -13.40 -3.81
C ALA A 265 14.16 -13.03 -2.75
N VAL A 266 13.70 -12.64 -1.55
CA VAL A 266 14.60 -12.33 -0.43
C VAL A 266 15.24 -13.61 0.10
N GLY A 267 16.56 -13.68 0.06
CA GLY A 267 17.31 -14.87 0.43
C GLY A 267 18.82 -14.70 0.22
N PRO A 268 19.62 -15.72 0.56
CA PRO A 268 21.05 -15.74 0.25
C PRO A 268 21.28 -15.66 -1.26
N LYS A 269 22.33 -14.94 -1.69
CA LYS A 269 22.68 -14.78 -3.10
C LYS A 269 24.13 -15.17 -3.38
N PRO A 270 24.44 -15.79 -4.54
CA PRO A 270 25.81 -16.21 -4.85
C PRO A 270 26.81 -15.05 -4.84
N GLY A 271 27.95 -15.26 -4.21
CA GLY A 271 29.02 -14.27 -4.08
C GLY A 271 28.78 -13.20 -3.02
N TRP A 272 27.61 -13.16 -2.37
CA TRP A 272 27.29 -12.19 -1.32
C TRP A 272 27.38 -12.80 0.08
N SER A 273 28.08 -12.12 0.98
CA SER A 273 28.18 -12.47 2.40
C SER A 273 27.86 -11.26 3.28
N ILE A 274 27.10 -11.49 4.35
CA ILE A 274 26.55 -10.44 5.21
C ILE A 274 26.85 -10.75 6.65
N HIS A 275 27.34 -9.73 7.35
CA HIS A 275 27.67 -9.81 8.76
C HIS A 275 27.17 -8.56 9.48
N VAL A 276 26.55 -8.73 10.64
CA VAL A 276 26.19 -7.64 11.54
C VAL A 276 26.99 -7.82 12.82
N ASP A 277 27.87 -6.87 13.10
CA ASP A 277 28.73 -6.93 14.28
C ASP A 277 29.11 -5.52 14.74
N HIS A 278 29.18 -5.31 16.06
CA HIS A 278 29.49 -4.02 16.69
C HIS A 278 28.75 -2.80 16.11
N GLY A 279 27.48 -2.96 15.70
CA GLY A 279 26.66 -1.87 15.12
C GLY A 279 26.92 -1.58 13.64
N VAL A 280 27.70 -2.41 12.94
CA VAL A 280 28.00 -2.27 11.52
C VAL A 280 27.37 -3.42 10.74
N LEU A 281 26.53 -3.10 9.75
CA LEU A 281 26.09 -4.03 8.71
C LEU A 281 27.14 -4.05 7.60
N THR A 282 27.89 -5.14 7.50
CA THR A 282 28.87 -5.36 6.43
C THR A 282 28.29 -6.24 5.35
N VAL A 283 28.24 -5.74 4.11
CA VAL A 283 27.78 -6.47 2.93
C VAL A 283 28.98 -6.61 1.99
N THR A 284 29.43 -7.84 1.75
CA THR A 284 30.64 -8.12 0.97
C THR A 284 30.31 -8.96 -0.25
N HIS A 285 30.80 -8.54 -1.42
CA HIS A 285 30.86 -9.38 -2.61
C HIS A 285 32.27 -9.95 -2.80
N ASP A 286 32.38 -11.25 -3.09
CA ASP A 286 33.65 -11.98 -3.11
C ASP A 286 34.30 -12.12 -4.51
N GLY A 287 33.66 -11.58 -5.56
CA GLY A 287 34.13 -11.65 -6.94
C GLY A 287 33.92 -13.00 -7.64
N THR A 288 33.20 -13.95 -7.03
CA THR A 288 32.95 -15.29 -7.61
C THR A 288 31.74 -15.33 -8.56
N SER A 289 30.92 -14.29 -8.57
CA SER A 289 29.73 -14.12 -9.41
C SER A 289 29.68 -12.73 -10.05
N GLU A 290 28.74 -12.52 -10.98
CA GLU A 290 28.42 -11.16 -11.45
C GLU A 290 27.87 -10.32 -10.30
N VAL A 291 28.28 -9.05 -10.23
CA VAL A 291 27.83 -8.12 -9.20
C VAL A 291 26.47 -7.56 -9.61
N ASP A 292 25.43 -7.94 -8.88
CA ASP A 292 24.09 -7.38 -9.01
C ASP A 292 23.68 -6.68 -7.71
N ALA A 293 23.26 -5.42 -7.81
CA ALA A 293 22.91 -4.62 -6.64
C ALA A 293 21.62 -5.09 -5.97
N LEU A 294 20.67 -5.66 -6.71
CA LEU A 294 19.46 -6.22 -6.11
C LEU A 294 19.81 -7.48 -5.33
N ASP A 295 20.70 -8.33 -5.84
CA ASP A 295 21.17 -9.51 -5.09
C ASP A 295 21.81 -9.16 -3.74
N GLY A 296 22.68 -8.15 -3.72
CA GLY A 296 23.28 -7.68 -2.47
C GLY A 296 22.24 -7.12 -1.49
N LEU A 297 21.23 -6.39 -1.99
CA LEU A 297 20.11 -5.92 -1.17
C LEU A 297 19.28 -7.07 -0.59
N LEU A 298 18.90 -8.04 -1.41
CA LEU A 298 18.09 -9.20 -1.01
C LEU A 298 18.82 -10.03 0.05
N ALA A 299 20.13 -10.22 -0.13
CA ALA A 299 20.94 -10.97 0.83
C ALA A 299 21.13 -10.19 2.15
N ALA A 300 21.28 -8.86 2.10
CA ALA A 300 21.31 -8.00 3.29
C ALA A 300 20.00 -8.04 4.07
N ALA A 301 18.86 -7.87 3.39
CA ALA A 301 17.54 -7.99 4.00
C ALA A 301 17.37 -9.35 4.68
N HIS A 302 17.66 -10.45 3.98
CA HIS A 302 17.57 -11.80 4.52
C HIS A 302 18.38 -12.00 5.81
N ALA A 303 19.64 -11.58 5.82
CA ALA A 303 20.53 -11.75 6.97
C ALA A 303 20.06 -10.94 8.20
N VAL A 304 19.62 -9.69 7.99
CA VAL A 304 19.09 -8.84 9.07
C VAL A 304 17.79 -9.41 9.63
N TRP A 305 16.90 -9.90 8.76
CA TRP A 305 15.60 -10.44 9.17
C TRP A 305 15.68 -11.77 9.92
N GLY A 306 16.67 -12.60 9.59
CA GLY A 306 16.91 -13.92 10.19
C GLY A 306 17.65 -13.88 11.54
N SER A 307 18.10 -12.71 11.99
CA SER A 307 18.86 -12.57 13.22
C SER A 307 17.97 -12.34 14.46
N PRO A 308 18.36 -12.82 15.66
CA PRO A 308 17.60 -12.62 16.89
C PRO A 308 17.41 -11.13 17.24
N SER A 309 16.21 -10.77 17.70
CA SER A 309 15.63 -9.41 17.73
C SER A 309 16.32 -8.35 18.60
N GLU A 310 17.46 -8.62 19.24
CA GLU A 310 18.18 -7.62 20.05
C GLU A 310 19.57 -7.25 19.48
N ALA A 311 20.18 -8.09 18.63
CA ALA A 311 21.51 -7.82 18.07
C ALA A 311 21.48 -7.07 16.72
N THR A 312 20.35 -7.11 15.99
CA THR A 312 20.22 -6.54 14.64
C THR A 312 19.33 -5.31 14.52
N ALA A 313 18.68 -4.89 15.60
CA ALA A 313 17.95 -3.62 15.62
C ALA A 313 18.88 -2.39 15.79
N ASN A 314 20.17 -2.62 16.09
CA ASN A 314 21.08 -1.58 16.56
C ASN A 314 22.35 -1.48 15.71
N TRP A 315 22.20 -1.48 14.39
CA TRP A 315 23.25 -1.02 13.49
C TRP A 315 22.89 0.37 12.95
N ASP A 316 23.86 1.27 13.02
CA ASP A 316 23.75 2.65 12.54
C ASP A 316 24.67 2.88 11.33
N THR A 317 25.57 1.95 11.07
CA THR A 317 26.61 2.05 10.04
C THR A 317 26.51 0.90 9.05
N ILE A 318 26.72 1.20 7.77
CA ILE A 318 26.73 0.21 6.70
C ILE A 318 28.09 0.28 5.98
N SER A 319 28.71 -0.88 5.77
CA SER A 319 29.95 -1.03 5.03
C SER A 319 29.73 -1.97 3.85
N ILE A 320 29.99 -1.49 2.63
CA ILE A 320 29.79 -2.26 1.39
C ILE A 320 31.13 -2.47 0.71
N VAL A 321 31.57 -3.73 0.65
CA VAL A 321 32.92 -4.15 0.29
C VAL A 321 32.88 -5.05 -0.94
N GLY A 322 33.82 -4.83 -1.87
CA GLY A 322 33.92 -5.56 -3.13
C GLY A 322 34.13 -4.63 -4.31
N ASP A 323 34.55 -5.17 -5.45
CA ASP A 323 34.67 -4.42 -6.70
C ASP A 323 33.30 -4.29 -7.38
N GLY A 324 32.99 -3.13 -7.98
CA GLY A 324 31.75 -2.93 -8.75
C GLY A 324 30.47 -2.75 -7.91
N VAL A 325 30.57 -2.65 -6.58
CA VAL A 325 29.42 -2.56 -5.65
C VAL A 325 28.86 -1.13 -5.48
N ASP A 326 29.25 -0.18 -6.33
CA ASP A 326 28.90 1.24 -6.19
C ASP A 326 27.39 1.49 -6.22
N SER A 327 26.66 0.80 -7.11
CA SER A 327 25.19 0.95 -7.19
C SER A 327 24.49 0.48 -5.92
N LEU A 328 24.96 -0.60 -5.28
CA LEU A 328 24.42 -1.03 -3.99
C LEU A 328 24.73 0.00 -2.90
N ARG A 329 25.93 0.59 -2.92
CA ARG A 329 26.36 1.61 -1.96
C ARG A 329 25.49 2.86 -2.02
N GLU A 330 25.16 3.33 -3.21
CA GLU A 330 24.26 4.48 -3.38
C GLU A 330 22.85 4.20 -2.86
N ARG A 331 22.35 2.97 -3.06
CA ARG A 331 20.98 2.60 -2.68
C ARG A 331 20.78 2.37 -1.17
N LEU A 332 21.81 1.86 -0.50
CA LEU A 332 21.79 1.65 0.95
C LEU A 332 22.33 2.87 1.73
N ALA A 333 22.67 3.96 1.06
CA ALA A 333 23.02 5.19 1.73
C ALA A 333 21.82 5.72 2.55
N PRO A 334 22.06 6.23 3.77
CA PRO A 334 21.02 6.79 4.64
C PRO A 334 20.47 8.12 4.15
#